data_AF-A0A9X2KI40-F1
#
_entry.id   AF-A0A9X2KI40-F1
#
_cell.length_a   1.000
_cell.length_b   1.000
_cell.length_c   1.000
_cell.angle_alpha   90.00
_cell.angle_beta   90.00
_cell.angle_gamma   90.00
#
_symmetry.space_group_name_H-M   'P 1'
#
loop_
_entity.id
_entity.type
_entity.pdbx_description
1 polymer ?
#
loop_
_entity_poly.entity_id
_entity_poly.type
_entity_poly.pdbx_seq_one_letter_code
_entity_poly.pdbx_strand_id
1 'polypeptide(L)' 'MIKIGSTVASLAGVALANKILTAGWKKVTGDEPPTVNDDPDEQIRDIIIWSLVTGLVGTLIKVGVSRAL' A
#
# COMPACT_ATOMS: atom_id res chain seq x y z
N MET A 1 -2.84 16.75 21.01
CA MET A 1 -3.81 16.90 19.89
C MET A 1 -3.21 16.59 18.51
N ILE A 2 -1.98 17.03 18.18
CA ILE A 2 -1.37 16.84 16.84
C ILE A 2 -1.17 15.34 16.45
N LYS A 3 -0.89 14.45 17.42
CA LYS A 3 -0.66 13.01 17.16
C LYS A 3 -1.90 12.25 16.67
N ILE A 4 -3.11 12.67 17.03
CA ILE A 4 -4.33 11.95 16.62
C ILE A 4 -4.72 12.34 15.20
N GLY A 5 -4.63 13.63 14.85
CA GLY A 5 -4.89 14.10 13.48
C GLY A 5 -3.93 13.50 12.44
N SER A 6 -2.64 13.38 12.79
CA SER A 6 -1.63 12.75 11.92
C SER A 6 -1.85 11.24 11.75
N THR A 7 -2.27 10.53 12.80
CA THR A 7 -2.65 9.11 12.68
C THR A 7 -3.87 8.93 11.78
N VAL A 8 -4.93 9.71 11.98
CA VAL A 8 -6.15 9.61 11.15
C VAL A 8 -5.85 9.94 9.68
N ALA A 9 -5.09 11.00 9.42
CA ALA A 9 -4.67 11.35 8.06
C ALA A 9 -3.83 10.25 7.41
N SER A 10 -2.92 9.62 8.17
CA SER A 10 -2.10 8.50 7.68
C SER A 10 -2.97 7.29 7.33
N LEU A 11 -3.90 6.90 8.20
CA LEU A 11 -4.81 5.77 7.94
C LEU A 11 -5.70 6.02 6.72
N ALA A 12 -6.24 7.23 6.58
CA ALA A 12 -7.04 7.60 5.41
C ALA A 12 -6.21 7.57 4.11
N GLY A 13 -4.98 8.11 4.16
CA GLY A 13 -4.05 8.06 3.03
C GLY A 13 -3.72 6.63 2.61
N VAL A 14 -3.44 5.75 3.59
CA VAL A 14 -3.14 4.33 3.35
C VAL A 14 -4.36 3.60 2.77
N ALA A 15 -5.57 3.83 3.28
CA ALA A 15 -6.78 3.20 2.76
C ALA A 15 -7.05 3.58 1.30
N LEU A 16 -6.93 4.86 0.96
CA LEU A 16 -7.09 5.33 -0.41
C LEU A 16 -6.00 4.78 -1.34
N ALA A 17 -4.75 4.80 -0.89
CA ALA A 17 -3.62 4.28 -1.66
C ALA A 17 -3.76 2.79 -1.96
N ASN A 18 -4.18 1.99 -0.98
CA ASN A 18 -4.43 0.55 -1.19
C ASN A 18 -5.47 0.33 -2.28
N LYS A 19 -6.60 1.06 -2.26
CA LYS A 19 -7.64 0.91 -3.29
C LYS A 19 -7.11 1.21 -4.70
N ILE A 20 -6.31 2.26 -4.85
CA ILE A 20 -5.70 2.64 -6.14
C ILE A 20 -4.68 1.58 -6.58
N LEU A 21 -3.81 1.14 -5.67
CA LEU A 21 -2.79 0.14 -5.95
C LEU A 21 -3.41 -1.20 -6.34
N THR A 22 -4.43 -1.67 -5.62
CA THR A 22 -5.15 -2.91 -5.94
C THR A 22 -5.80 -2.84 -7.32
N ALA A 23 -6.47 -1.73 -7.64
CA ALA A 23 -7.09 -1.56 -8.95
C ALA A 23 -6.05 -1.50 -10.08
N GLY A 24 -4.93 -0.81 -9.84
CA GLY A 24 -3.81 -0.73 -10.77
C GLY A 24 -3.16 -2.10 -11.00
N TRP A 25 -2.95 -2.86 -9.92
CA TRP A 25 -2.39 -4.21 -9.96
C TRP A 25 -3.25 -5.13 -10.82
N LYS A 26 -4.53 -5.27 -10.45
CA LYS A 26 -5.48 -6.10 -11.19
C LYS A 26 -5.60 -5.73 -12.67
N LYS A 27 -5.44 -4.44 -12.99
CA LYS A 27 -5.44 -3.96 -14.37
C LYS A 27 -4.19 -4.38 -15.16
N VAL A 28 -3.04 -4.49 -14.51
CA VAL A 28 -1.74 -4.80 -15.15
C VAL A 28 -1.46 -6.30 -15.16
N THR A 29 -1.73 -6.99 -14.07
CA THR A 29 -1.44 -8.43 -13.90
C THR A 29 -2.62 -9.32 -14.29
N GLY A 30 -3.85 -8.82 -14.14
CA GLY A 30 -5.09 -9.60 -14.27
C GLY A 30 -5.53 -10.27 -12.97
N ASP A 31 -4.64 -10.36 -11.98
CA ASP A 31 -4.84 -11.09 -10.73
C ASP A 31 -5.04 -10.16 -9.53
N GLU A 32 -5.43 -10.73 -8.40
CA GLU A 32 -5.45 -10.00 -7.14
C GLU A 32 -4.02 -9.67 -6.68
N PRO A 33 -3.83 -8.54 -5.97
CA PRO A 33 -2.52 -8.24 -5.40
C PRO A 33 -2.10 -9.30 -4.38
N PRO A 34 -0.78 -9.57 -4.28
CA PRO A 34 -0.29 -10.58 -3.37
C PRO A 34 -0.75 -10.40 -1.92
N THR A 35 -1.18 -11.50 -1.32
CA THR A 35 -1.63 -11.53 0.08
C THR A 35 -0.67 -12.35 0.93
N VAL A 36 -0.69 -12.17 2.25
CA VAL A 36 0.15 -12.94 3.19
C VAL A 36 -0.37 -14.39 3.36
N ASN A 37 -1.17 -14.90 2.42
CA ASN A 37 -1.71 -16.25 2.48
C ASN A 37 -0.73 -17.24 1.84
N ASP A 38 -0.77 -18.49 2.29
CA ASP A 38 0.08 -19.58 1.81
C ASP A 38 -0.38 -20.12 0.44
N ASP A 39 -0.57 -19.27 -0.57
CA ASP A 39 -0.78 -19.74 -1.93
C ASP A 39 0.57 -20.10 -2.55
N PRO A 40 0.92 -21.40 -2.67
CA PRO A 40 2.23 -21.83 -3.16
C PRO A 40 2.45 -21.49 -4.64
N ASP A 41 1.37 -21.21 -5.38
CA ASP A 41 1.41 -20.88 -6.80
C ASP A 41 1.56 -19.36 -7.03
N GLU A 42 1.59 -18.56 -5.97
CA GLU A 42 1.83 -17.13 -6.07
C GLU A 42 3.26 -16.85 -6.53
N GLN A 43 3.39 -16.13 -7.65
CA GLN A 43 4.71 -15.87 -8.22
C GLN A 43 5.54 -15.02 -7.27
N ILE A 44 6.68 -15.55 -6.80
CA ILE A 44 7.63 -14.82 -5.93
C ILE A 44 8.00 -13.44 -6.47
N ARG A 45 8.11 -13.31 -7.80
CA ARG A 45 8.35 -12.02 -8.47
C ARG A 45 7.26 -11.00 -8.12
N ASP A 46 6.01 -11.41 -8.15
CA ASP A 46 4.85 -10.57 -7.95
C ASP A 46 4.76 -10.15 -6.47
N ILE A 47 5.06 -11.05 -5.54
CA ILE A 47 5.21 -10.76 -4.11
C ILE A 47 6.27 -9.68 -3.87
N ILE A 48 7.44 -9.82 -4.49
CA ILE A 48 8.54 -8.85 -4.35
C ILE A 48 8.13 -7.49 -4.89
N ILE A 49 7.58 -7.42 -6.11
CA ILE A 49 7.17 -6.15 -6.72
C ILE A 49 6.07 -5.48 -5.87
N TRP A 50 5.06 -6.24 -5.45
CA TRP A 50 3.97 -5.72 -4.63
C TRP A 50 4.47 -5.19 -3.29
N SER A 51 5.36 -5.92 -2.61
CA SER A 51 5.95 -5.52 -1.33
C SER A 51 6.76 -4.23 -1.47
N LEU A 52 7.55 -4.09 -2.54
CA LEU A 52 8.33 -2.89 -2.81
C LEU A 52 7.43 -1.68 -3.07
N VAL A 53 6.40 -1.85 -3.90
CA VAL A 53 5.47 -0.76 -4.26
C VAL A 53 4.67 -0.29 -3.05
N THR A 54 4.07 -1.21 -2.29
CA THR A 54 3.27 -0.88 -1.11
C THR A 54 4.12 -0.27 0.00
N GLY A 55 5.33 -0.80 0.23
CA GLY A 55 6.30 -0.24 1.19
C GLY A 55 6.75 1.18 0.83
N LEU A 56 7.03 1.43 -0.45
CA LEU A 56 7.39 2.76 -0.94
C LEU A 56 6.23 3.75 -0.73
N VAL A 57 5.02 3.39 -1.15
CA VAL A 57 3.84 4.26 -1.02
C VAL A 57 3.52 4.55 0.44
N GLY A 58 3.58 3.55 1.32
CA GLY A 58 3.40 3.75 2.77
C GLY A 58 4.41 4.72 3.36
N THR A 59 5.67 4.64 2.92
CA THR A 59 6.73 5.57 3.33
C THR A 59 6.44 7.00 2.86
N LEU A 60 6.01 7.17 1.60
CA LEU A 60 5.66 8.48 1.05
C LEU A 60 4.46 9.11 1.77
N ILE A 61 3.43 8.33 2.10
CA ILE A 61 2.28 8.81 2.88
C ILE A 61 2.75 9.29 4.26
N LYS A 62 3.53 8.47 4.97
CA LYS A 62 4.05 8.83 6.30
C LYS A 62 4.86 10.12 6.25
N VAL A 63 5.78 10.24 5.30
CA VAL A 63 6.66 11.41 5.14
C VAL A 63 5.85 12.64 4.72
N GLY A 64 4.90 12.49 3.81
CA GLY A 64 4.02 13.57 3.36
C GLY A 64 3.14 14.12 4.48
N VAL A 65 2.48 13.23 5.23
CA VAL A 65 1.64 13.61 6.37
C VAL A 65 2.48 14.27 7.47
N SER A 66 3.69 13.75 7.74
CA SER A 66 4.59 14.32 8.77
C SER A 66 5.16 15.69 8.40
N ARG A 67 5.11 16.09 7.12
CA ARG A 67 5.54 17.42 6.66
C ARG A 67 4.39 18.41 6.54
N ALA A 68 3.16 17.93 6.44
CA ALA A 68 1.97 18.76 6.24
C ALA A 68 1.29 19.16 7.57
N LEU A 69 1.58 18.47 8.67
CA LEU A 69 1.01 18.67 10.01
C LEU A 69 2.09 18.98 11.03
#